data_AF-A0A4U9TUV9-F1
#
_entry.id   AF-A0A4U9TUV9-F1
#
_cell.length_a   1.000
_cell.length_b   1.000
_cell.length_c   1.000
_cell.angle_alpha   90.00
_cell.angle_beta   90.00
_cell.angle_gamma   90.00
#
_symmetry.space_group_name_H-M   'P 1'
#
loop_
_entity.id
_entity.type
_entity.pdbx_description
1 polymer ?
#
loop_
_entity_poly.entity_id
_entity_poly.type
_entity_poly.pdbx_seq_one_letter_code
_entity_poly.pdbx_strand_id
1 'polypeptide(L)'
;MIVGMILEPIPATAISFIAVTVSVLSSNWVLFGAEELANPSFKAGKEALKWGLAGFSSTTVWLVFGAFIFALGYEATGLGAASRCSW
;
A
#
# COMPACT_ATOMS: atom_id res chain seq x y z
N MET A 1 -4.14 -1.04 13.07
CA MET A 1 -3.25 -1.85 12.22
C MET A 1 -2.15 -2.55 13.02
N ILE A 2 -1.28 -1.82 13.74
CA ILE A 2 -0.13 -2.41 14.47
C ILE A 2 -0.53 -3.51 15.46
N VAL A 3 -1.54 -3.26 16.30
CA VAL A 3 -2.03 -4.25 17.27
C VAL A 3 -2.63 -5.49 16.60
N GLY A 4 -3.25 -5.33 15.43
CA GLY A 4 -3.82 -6.44 14.67
C GLY A 4 -2.76 -7.33 14.02
N MET A 5 -1.61 -6.77 13.62
CA MET A 5 -0.49 -7.54 13.08
C MET A 5 0.23 -8.36 14.16
N ILE A 6 0.23 -7.90 15.41
CA ILE A 6 0.86 -8.59 16.54
C ILE A 6 0.07 -9.85 16.94
N LEU A 7 -1.25 -9.85 16.76
CA LEU A 7 -2.12 -10.94 17.20
C LEU A 7 -2.17 -12.13 16.22
N GLU A 8 -1.40 -12.09 15.12
CA GLU A 8 -1.38 -13.04 13.99
C GLU A 8 -2.74 -13.69 13.63
N PRO A 9 -3.89 -12.96 13.60
CA PRO A 9 -5.17 -13.63 13.38
C PRO A 9 -5.41 -13.95 11.90
N ILE A 10 -4.76 -13.23 10.97
CA ILE A 10 -4.92 -13.28 9.51
C ILE A 10 -3.70 -12.62 8.81
N PRO A 11 -3.50 -12.81 7.49
CA PRO A 11 -2.40 -12.20 6.74
C PRO A 11 -2.29 -10.68 6.97
N ALA A 12 -1.08 -10.19 7.20
CA ALA A 12 -0.81 -8.78 7.51
C ALA A 12 -1.36 -7.80 6.46
N THR A 13 -1.37 -8.20 5.19
CA THR A 13 -1.98 -7.45 4.08
C THR A 13 -3.47 -7.27 4.28
N ALA A 14 -4.21 -8.30 4.68
CA ALA A 14 -5.67 -8.23 4.88
C ALA A 14 -6.04 -7.25 6.00
N ILE A 15 -5.30 -7.28 7.12
CA ILE A 15 -5.50 -6.36 8.25
C ILE A 15 -5.25 -4.90 7.82
N SER A 16 -4.23 -4.69 7.00
CA SER A 16 -3.87 -3.37 6.48
C SER A 16 -4.95 -2.82 5.55
N PHE A 17 -5.50 -3.65 4.66
CA PHE A 17 -6.61 -3.29 3.79
C PHE A 17 -7.87 -2.91 4.58
N ILE A 18 -8.26 -3.72 5.57
CA ILE A 18 -9.42 -3.44 6.41
C ILE A 18 -9.24 -2.11 7.16
N ALA A 19 -8.05 -1.86 7.72
CA ALA A 19 -7.77 -0.62 8.43
C ALA A 19 -7.88 0.63 7.52
N VAL A 20 -7.39 0.54 6.27
CA VAL A 20 -7.49 1.64 5.30
C VAL A 20 -8.94 1.84 4.85
N THR A 21 -9.68 0.78 4.56
CA THR A 21 -11.11 0.86 4.21
C THR A 21 -11.93 1.51 5.33
N VAL A 22 -11.71 1.09 6.58
CA VAL A 22 -12.38 1.70 7.73
C VAL A 22 -12.00 3.18 7.87
N SER A 23 -10.74 3.54 7.67
CA SER A 23 -10.30 4.94 7.75
C SER A 23 -10.91 5.83 6.65
N VAL A 24 -11.10 5.30 5.44
CA VAL A 24 -11.75 6.01 4.32
C VAL A 24 -13.26 6.16 4.56
N LEU A 25 -13.92 5.12 5.07
CA LEU A 25 -15.36 5.17 5.43
C LEU A 25 -15.62 6.11 6.61
N SER A 26 -14.72 6.12 7.59
CA SER A 26 -14.76 7.00 8.76
C SER A 26 -14.06 8.35 8.53
N SER A 27 -13.78 8.72 7.27
CA SER A 27 -13.05 9.94 6.92
C SER A 27 -13.69 11.22 7.47
N ASN A 28 -15.02 11.24 7.57
CA ASN A 28 -15.80 12.34 8.14
C ASN A 28 -15.52 12.62 9.63
N TRP A 29 -15.03 11.62 10.37
CA TRP A 29 -14.76 11.70 11.81
C TRP A 29 -13.27 11.64 12.16
N VAL A 30 -12.45 11.06 11.28
CA VAL A 30 -11.03 10.77 11.53
C VAL A 30 -10.11 11.66 10.71
N LEU A 31 -10.49 12.02 9.48
CA LEU A 31 -9.60 12.68 8.52
C LEU A 31 -9.94 14.16 8.29
N PHE A 32 -11.20 14.57 8.43
CA PHE A 32 -11.64 15.94 8.13
C PHE A 32 -12.26 16.62 9.34
N GLY A 33 -11.96 17.91 9.54
CA GLY A 33 -12.55 18.74 10.58
C GLY A 33 -13.93 19.30 10.19
N ALA A 34 -14.73 19.69 11.17
CA ALA A 34 -16.09 20.23 10.96
C ALA A 34 -16.13 21.46 10.03
N GLU A 35 -15.02 22.19 9.91
CA GLU A 35 -14.87 23.39 9.08
C GLU A 35 -14.70 23.07 7.57
N GLU A 36 -14.09 21.94 7.21
CA GLU A 36 -13.97 21.49 5.82
C GLU A 36 -15.25 20.83 5.31
N LEU A 37 -15.99 20.16 6.20
CA LEU A 37 -17.27 19.52 5.91
C LEU A 37 -18.43 20.53 5.74
N ALA A 38 -18.28 21.74 6.27
CA ALA A 38 -19.23 22.83 6.10
C ALA A 38 -19.14 23.52 4.72
N ASN A 39 -18.08 23.26 3.95
CA ASN A 39 -17.94 23.81 2.61
C ASN A 39 -18.72 22.98 1.58
N PRO A 40 -19.73 23.54 0.89
CA PRO A 40 -20.57 22.81 -0.06
C PRO A 40 -19.81 22.29 -1.31
N SER A 41 -18.59 22.78 -1.54
CA SER A 41 -17.69 22.30 -2.61
C SER A 41 -16.73 21.19 -2.16
N PHE A 42 -16.66 20.86 -0.86
CA PHE A 42 -15.74 19.86 -0.34
C PHE A 42 -16.28 18.46 -0.58
N LYS A 43 -15.79 17.80 -1.64
CA LYS A 43 -16.13 16.40 -1.93
C LYS A 43 -15.31 15.48 -1.02
N ALA A 44 -15.71 15.38 0.25
CA ALA A 44 -15.04 14.59 1.28
C ALA A 44 -14.71 13.15 0.81
N GLY A 45 -15.60 12.51 0.03
CA GLY A 45 -15.34 11.18 -0.54
C GLY A 45 -14.17 11.14 -1.53
N LYS A 46 -14.01 12.16 -2.39
CA LYS A 46 -12.89 12.22 -3.35
C LYS A 46 -11.56 12.44 -2.65
N GLU A 47 -11.55 13.30 -1.63
CA GLU A 47 -10.35 13.62 -0.87
C GLU A 47 -9.95 12.46 0.05
N ALA A 48 -10.91 11.76 0.66
CA ALA A 48 -10.68 10.54 1.43
C ALA A 48 -10.06 9.43 0.57
N LEU A 49 -10.57 9.25 -0.65
CA LEU A 49 -9.99 8.30 -1.61
C LEU A 49 -8.59 8.72 -2.03
N LYS A 50 -8.36 10.01 -2.29
CA LYS A 50 -7.02 10.52 -2.62
C LYS A 50 -6.02 10.23 -1.50
N TRP A 51 -6.42 10.42 -0.24
CA TRP A 51 -5.61 10.08 0.93
C TRP A 51 -5.36 8.57 1.05
N GLY A 52 -6.41 7.75 0.94
CA GLY A 52 -6.30 6.29 1.05
C GLY A 52 -5.47 5.64 -0.06
N LEU A 53 -5.50 6.18 -1.28
CA LEU A 53 -4.70 5.71 -2.41
C LEU A 53 -3.31 6.36 -2.52
N ALA A 54 -3.00 7.38 -1.71
CA ALA A 54 -1.72 8.09 -1.79
C ALA A 54 -0.52 7.14 -1.60
N GLY A 55 -0.64 6.13 -0.74
CA GLY A 55 0.40 5.12 -0.51
C GLY A 55 0.69 4.24 -1.73
N PHE A 56 -0.32 3.92 -2.55
CA PHE A 56 -0.17 3.09 -3.75
C PHE A 56 0.42 3.86 -4.95
N SER A 57 0.37 5.19 -4.90
CA SER A 57 0.96 6.07 -5.92
C SER A 57 2.40 6.48 -5.58
N SER A 58 3.02 5.89 -4.54
CA SER A 58 4.38 6.27 -4.13
C SER A 58 5.45 5.64 -5.03
N THR A 59 6.31 6.47 -5.61
CA THR A 59 7.42 6.03 -6.48
C THR A 59 8.30 4.99 -5.79
N THR A 60 8.55 5.11 -4.49
CA THR A 60 9.35 4.15 -3.72
C THR A 60 8.76 2.74 -3.74
N VAL A 61 7.44 2.59 -3.63
CA VAL A 61 6.76 1.28 -3.66
C VAL A 61 6.92 0.64 -5.04
N TRP A 62 6.77 1.44 -6.10
CA TRP A 62 6.96 0.99 -7.47
C TRP A 62 8.40 0.62 -7.79
N LEU A 63 9.39 1.36 -7.25
CA LEU A 63 10.80 1.03 -7.39
C LEU A 63 11.11 -0.34 -6.78
N VAL A 64 10.58 -0.61 -5.58
CA VAL A 64 10.74 -1.90 -4.90
C VAL A 64 10.06 -3.03 -5.71
N PHE A 65 8.84 -2.80 -6.19
CA PHE A 65 8.11 -3.76 -7.00
C PHE A 65 8.83 -4.09 -8.32
N GLY A 66 9.34 -3.07 -9.02
CA GLY A 66 10.13 -3.22 -10.24
C GLY A 66 11.43 -3.98 -10.01
N ALA A 67 12.13 -3.71 -8.89
CA ALA A 67 13.34 -4.45 -8.52
C ALA A 67 13.06 -5.93 -8.27
N PHE A 68 11.95 -6.29 -7.61
CA PHE A 68 11.56 -7.69 -7.40
C PHE A 68 11.19 -8.40 -8.71
N ILE A 69 10.43 -7.75 -9.61
CA ILE A 69 10.13 -8.32 -10.94
C ILE A 69 11.42 -8.53 -11.74
N PHE A 70 12.34 -7.56 -11.69
CA PHE A 70 13.63 -7.68 -12.35
C PHE A 70 14.43 -8.86 -11.77
N ALA A 71 14.52 -8.99 -10.45
CA ALA A 71 15.19 -10.11 -9.78
C ALA A 71 14.61 -11.48 -10.18
N LEU A 72 13.28 -11.63 -10.20
CA LEU A 72 12.60 -12.83 -10.70
C LEU A 72 12.88 -13.07 -12.18
N GLY A 73 13.00 -12.01 -12.99
CA GLY A 73 13.41 -12.10 -14.40
C GLY A 73 14.84 -12.61 -14.58
N TYR A 74 15.80 -12.23 -13.71
CA TYR A 74 17.15 -12.80 -13.73
C TYR A 74 17.17 -14.27 -13.31
N GLU A 75 16.37 -14.63 -12.31
CA GLU A 75 16.24 -16.02 -11.88
C GLU A 75 15.64 -16.88 -13.00
N ALA A 76 14.57 -16.39 -13.65
CA ALA A 76 13.89 -17.08 -14.74
C ALA A 76 14.75 -17.21 -16.03
N THR A 77 15.71 -16.30 -16.26
CA THR A 77 16.62 -16.35 -17.42
C THR A 77 17.88 -17.20 -17.17
N GLY A 78 18.04 -17.80 -15.98
CA GLY A 78 19.06 -18.83 -15.72
C GLY A 78 20.51 -18.35 -15.67
N LEU A 79 20.77 -17.04 -15.67
CA LEU A 79 22.14 -16.46 -15.64
C LEU A 79 22.85 -16.62 -14.28
N GLY A 80 22.21 -17.21 -13.27
CA GLY A 80 22.84 -17.58 -11.99
C GLY A 80 23.64 -18.88 -12.03
N ALA A 81 23.43 -19.75 -13.03
CA ALA A 81 24.10 -21.05 -13.13
C ALA A 81 25.39 -21.02 -13.97
N ALA A 82 25.61 -19.98 -14.78
CA ALA A 82 26.68 -19.95 -15.76
C ALA A 82 28.10 -19.79 -15.17
N SER A 83 28.23 -19.35 -13.90
CA SER A 83 29.54 -19.12 -13.28
C SER A 83 30.07 -20.28 -12.41
N ARG A 84 29.36 -21.43 -12.34
CA ARG A 84 29.76 -22.57 -11.49
C ARG A 84 30.30 -23.79 -12.26
N CYS A 85 30.79 -23.60 -13.49
CA CYS A 85 31.36 -24.69 -14.29
C CYS A 85 32.65 -24.31 -15.04
N SER A 86 33.53 -23.51 -14.40
CA SER A 86 34.88 -23.25 -14.89
C SER A 86 35.79 -22.79 -13.75
N TRP A 87 36.00 -23.62 -12.73
CA TRP A 87 37.18 -23.71 -11.84
C TRP A 87 37.01 -24.90 -10.89
#